data_AF-A0A7L0PRB1-F1
#
_entry.id   AF-A0A7L0PRB1-F1
#
_cell.length_a   1.000
_cell.length_b   1.000
_cell.length_c   1.000
_cell.angle_alpha   90.00
_cell.angle_beta   90.00
_cell.angle_gamma   90.00
#
_symmetry.space_group_name_H-M   'P 1'
#
loop_
_entity.id
_entity.type
_entity.pdbx_description
1 polymer ?
#
loop_
_entity_poly.entity_id
_entity_poly.type
_entity_poly.pdbx_seq_one_letter_code
_entity_poly.pdbx_strand_id
1 'polypeptide(L)'
;ISVLGEFMHPCEDDIVCKCKTEENKVPYFNAPVYLDNKEQIGKVDEIFGQLRDFYFSVKLSENMKASSFKKMQKFYIDPAKLLPLQRFLPRPPGEKGVPRGGGRGGRGGGRGGGRGKVPR
;
A
#
# COMPACT_ATOMS: atom_id res chain seq x y z
N ILE A 1 0.34 2.36 14.61
CA ILE A 1 0.70 3.30 13.52
C ILE A 1 2.20 3.26 13.33
N SER A 2 2.71 3.26 12.10
CA SER A 2 4.14 3.32 11.76
C SER A 2 4.44 4.63 11.03
N VAL A 3 5.70 5.10 11.09
CA VAL A 3 6.13 6.34 10.43
C VAL A 3 6.02 6.17 8.93
N LEU A 4 5.27 7.05 8.27
CA LEU A 4 5.10 7.07 6.82
C LEU A 4 6.07 8.05 6.16
N GLY A 5 6.10 9.28 6.66
CA GLY A 5 6.87 10.35 6.03
C GLY A 5 6.83 11.67 6.79
N GLU A 6 7.53 12.63 6.24
CA GLU A 6 7.65 13.98 6.78
C GLU A 6 7.13 15.01 5.79
N PHE A 7 6.40 16.01 6.30
CA PHE A 7 5.89 17.13 5.53
C PHE A 7 7.00 17.89 4.82
N MET A 8 6.82 18.13 3.52
CA MET A 8 7.71 18.96 2.70
C MET A 8 7.12 20.35 2.45
N HIS A 9 6.02 20.41 1.71
CA HIS A 9 5.34 21.66 1.35
C HIS A 9 3.87 21.38 0.98
N PRO A 10 2.99 22.39 1.11
CA PRO A 10 1.63 22.29 0.62
C PRO A 10 1.61 22.35 -0.92
N CYS A 11 0.64 21.68 -1.54
CA CYS A 11 0.39 21.73 -2.98
C CYS A 11 -1.13 21.80 -3.21
N GLU A 12 -1.65 23.01 -3.44
CA GLU A 12 -3.10 23.24 -3.49
C GLU A 12 -3.81 22.73 -2.22
N ASP A 13 -4.77 21.82 -2.37
CA ASP A 13 -5.53 21.20 -1.28
C ASP A 13 -4.83 19.95 -0.70
N ASP A 14 -3.70 19.56 -1.27
CA ASP A 14 -2.92 18.39 -0.88
C ASP A 14 -1.62 18.80 -0.17
N ILE A 15 -0.96 17.81 0.43
CA ILE A 15 0.38 17.97 0.98
C ILE A 15 1.35 17.00 0.32
N VAL A 16 2.56 17.48 0.04
CA VAL A 16 3.67 16.63 -0.42
C VAL A 16 4.50 16.23 0.78
N CYS A 17 4.82 14.95 0.86
CA CYS A 17 5.59 14.36 1.94
C CYS A 17 6.77 13.56 1.39
N LYS A 18 7.90 13.62 2.08
CA LYS A 18 9.06 12.76 1.82
C LYS A 18 8.88 11.45 2.59
N CYS A 19 9.02 10.31 1.90
CA CYS A 19 8.91 9.01 2.55
C CYS A 19 10.01 8.80 3.60
N LYS A 20 9.63 8.26 4.75
CA LYS A 20 10.51 7.91 5.89
C LYS A 20 10.18 6.52 6.45
N THR A 21 9.41 5.72 5.72
CA THR A 21 9.12 4.34 6.13
C THR A 21 10.40 3.53 6.27
N GLU A 22 10.37 2.52 7.13
CA GLU A 22 11.37 1.46 7.20
C GLU A 22 11.65 0.85 5.82
N GLU A 23 12.89 0.42 5.59
CA GLU A 23 13.39 0.01 4.28
C GLU A 23 12.44 -0.92 3.51
N ASN A 24 12.25 -0.61 2.22
CA ASN A 24 11.56 -1.45 1.23
C ASN A 24 10.04 -1.62 1.41
N LYS A 25 9.33 -0.61 1.92
CA LYS A 25 7.86 -0.57 1.95
C LYS A 25 7.30 0.63 1.17
N VAL A 26 6.15 0.45 0.53
CA VAL A 26 5.41 1.45 -0.24
C VAL A 26 3.97 1.50 0.25
N PRO A 27 3.37 2.66 0.55
CA PRO A 27 1.99 2.73 1.01
C PRO A 27 0.98 2.27 -0.06
N TYR A 28 -0.17 1.77 0.36
CA TYR A 28 -1.30 1.58 -0.57
C TYR A 28 -1.85 2.93 -1.00
N PHE A 29 -2.30 3.03 -2.25
CA PHE A 29 -3.16 4.12 -2.69
C PHE A 29 -4.44 4.19 -1.86
N ASN A 30 -4.92 5.40 -1.61
CA ASN A 30 -6.06 5.70 -0.73
C ASN A 30 -5.92 5.20 0.72
N ALA A 31 -4.71 4.83 1.17
CA ALA A 31 -4.51 4.46 2.56
C ALA A 31 -4.70 5.66 3.48
N PRO A 32 -5.44 5.53 4.60
CA PRO A 32 -5.58 6.61 5.58
C PRO A 32 -4.22 7.04 6.14
N VAL A 33 -4.05 8.36 6.28
CA VAL A 33 -2.87 8.98 6.87
C VAL A 33 -3.26 9.66 8.17
N TYR A 34 -2.42 9.48 9.19
CA TYR A 34 -2.69 9.90 10.55
C TYR A 34 -1.61 10.81 11.12
N LEU A 35 -1.98 11.61 12.12
CA LEU A 35 -1.05 12.24 13.05
C LEU A 35 -0.62 11.25 14.15
N ASP A 36 0.30 11.69 15.01
CA ASP A 36 0.80 10.91 16.16
C ASP A 36 -0.31 10.57 17.17
N ASN A 37 -1.26 11.49 17.36
CA ASN A 37 -2.48 11.31 18.14
C ASN A 37 -3.51 10.35 17.50
N LYS A 38 -3.18 9.72 16.36
CA LYS A 38 -4.05 8.84 15.54
C LYS A 38 -5.25 9.54 14.90
N GLU A 39 -5.27 10.87 14.85
CA GLU A 39 -6.25 11.62 14.09
C GLU A 39 -6.00 11.45 12.60
N GLN A 40 -7.03 11.07 11.85
CA GLN A 40 -6.92 10.92 10.40
C GLN A 40 -6.99 12.30 9.75
N ILE A 41 -5.97 12.61 8.94
CA ILE A 41 -5.88 13.89 8.22
C ILE A 41 -6.29 13.81 6.76
N GLY A 42 -6.32 12.59 6.21
CA GLY A 42 -6.52 12.39 4.78
C GLY A 42 -6.15 10.98 4.35
N LYS A 43 -5.78 10.85 3.07
CA LYS A 43 -5.38 9.58 2.45
C LYS A 43 -4.28 9.77 1.42
N VAL A 44 -3.46 8.75 1.20
CA VAL A 44 -2.44 8.74 0.15
C VAL A 44 -3.12 8.82 -1.23
N ASP A 45 -2.66 9.69 -2.13
CA ASP A 45 -3.21 9.82 -3.47
C ASP A 45 -2.19 9.44 -4.55
N GLU A 46 -1.04 10.11 -4.56
CA GLU A 46 0.02 9.86 -5.53
C GLU A 46 1.33 9.42 -4.87
N ILE A 47 2.09 8.58 -5.57
CA ILE A 47 3.43 8.12 -5.16
C ILE A 47 4.36 8.36 -6.35
N PHE A 48 5.40 9.15 -6.15
CA PHE A 48 6.28 9.61 -7.23
C PHE A 48 7.72 9.80 -6.75
N GLY A 49 8.67 9.95 -7.69
CA GLY A 49 10.09 10.10 -7.38
C GLY A 49 10.87 8.79 -7.48
N GLN A 50 12.04 8.72 -6.84
CA GLN A 50 12.95 7.58 -6.96
C GLN A 50 12.51 6.42 -6.09
N LEU A 51 12.73 5.18 -6.55
CA LEU A 51 12.23 3.96 -5.92
C LEU A 51 12.56 3.83 -4.41
N ARG A 52 13.73 4.30 -3.97
CA ARG A 52 14.18 4.24 -2.57
C ARG A 52 14.00 5.55 -1.80
N ASP A 53 13.81 6.65 -2.51
CA ASP A 53 13.68 8.02 -1.99
C ASP A 53 12.49 8.70 -2.66
N PHE A 54 11.32 8.09 -2.52
CA PHE A 54 10.10 8.57 -3.13
C PHE A 54 9.39 9.60 -2.24
N TYR A 55 8.53 10.35 -2.90
CA TYR A 55 7.59 11.28 -2.31
C TYR A 55 6.18 10.74 -2.51
N PHE A 56 5.25 11.23 -1.71
CA PHE A 56 3.84 10.94 -1.89
C PHE A 56 3.01 12.18 -1.58
N SER A 57 1.87 12.29 -2.26
CA SER A 57 0.85 13.27 -1.90
C SER A 57 -0.17 12.66 -0.94
N VAL A 58 -0.69 13.49 -0.05
CA VAL A 58 -1.85 13.15 0.78
C VAL A 58 -2.96 14.10 0.42
N LYS A 59 -4.07 13.52 -0.05
CA LYS A 59 -5.31 14.22 -0.21
C LYS A 59 -5.94 14.44 1.15
N LEU A 60 -6.05 15.70 1.54
CA LEU A 60 -6.55 16.08 2.85
C LEU A 60 -8.07 15.89 2.95
N SER A 61 -8.53 15.62 4.17
CA SER A 61 -9.96 15.70 4.49
C SER A 61 -10.44 17.15 4.41
N GLU A 62 -11.72 17.36 4.13
CA GLU A 62 -12.32 18.70 3.93
C GLU A 62 -12.12 19.67 5.11
N ASN A 63 -11.92 19.14 6.32
CA ASN A 63 -11.68 19.91 7.54
C ASN A 63 -10.20 20.25 7.79
N MET A 64 -9.29 19.80 6.93
CA MET A 64 -7.85 20.01 7.07
C MET A 64 -7.35 21.01 6.02
N LYS A 65 -6.40 21.87 6.41
CA LYS A 65 -5.78 22.85 5.51
C LYS A 65 -4.30 22.52 5.32
N ALA A 66 -3.84 22.41 4.08
CA ALA A 66 -2.44 22.08 3.77
C ALA A 66 -1.43 23.04 4.42
N SER A 67 -1.80 24.32 4.56
CA SER A 67 -0.96 25.36 5.17
C SER A 67 -0.88 25.29 6.70
N SER A 68 -1.67 24.45 7.38
CA SER A 68 -1.63 24.33 8.85
C SER A 68 -0.47 23.47 9.36
N PHE A 69 0.11 22.64 8.49
CA PHE A 69 1.19 21.74 8.84
C PHE A 69 2.54 22.46 8.86
N LYS A 70 3.38 22.06 9.82
CA LYS A 70 4.75 22.60 9.97
C LYS A 70 5.75 21.75 9.18
N LYS A 71 6.85 22.37 8.75
CA LYS A 71 8.00 21.64 8.18
C LYS A 71 8.45 20.53 9.12
N MET A 72 8.78 19.37 8.54
CA MET A 72 9.21 18.16 9.26
C MET A 72 8.15 17.53 10.18
N GLN A 73 6.88 17.95 10.10
CA GLN A 73 5.79 17.25 10.77
C GLN A 73 5.73 15.81 10.27
N LYS A 74 5.69 14.84 11.20
CA LYS A 74 5.62 13.43 10.88
C LYS A 74 4.18 12.99 10.68
N PHE A 75 3.98 12.12 9.70
CA PHE A 75 2.73 11.44 9.43
C PHE A 75 2.90 9.94 9.56
N TYR A 76 1.79 9.28 9.85
CA TYR A 76 1.75 7.88 10.20
C TYR A 76 0.70 7.12 9.39
N ILE A 77 0.89 5.81 9.30
CA ILE A 77 0.01 4.90 8.58
C ILE A 77 -0.20 3.62 9.39
N ASP A 78 -1.26 2.87 9.08
CA ASP A 78 -1.39 1.48 9.52
C ASP A 78 -0.31 0.61 8.83
N PRO A 79 0.54 -0.13 9.57
CA PRO A 79 1.51 -1.06 8.97
C PRO A 79 0.90 -2.08 8.00
N ALA A 80 -0.37 -2.47 8.19
CA ALA A 80 -1.07 -3.37 7.28
C ALA A 80 -1.39 -2.74 5.90
N LYS A 81 -1.26 -1.41 5.80
CA LYS A 81 -1.42 -0.62 4.57
C LYS A 81 -0.07 -0.24 3.95
N LEU A 82 0.93 -1.11 4.11
CA LEU A 82 2.21 -1.05 3.42
C LEU A 82 2.41 -2.29 2.55
N LEU A 83 2.93 -2.10 1.34
CA LEU A 83 3.30 -3.12 0.37
C LEU A 83 4.82 -3.27 0.32
N PRO A 84 5.35 -4.50 0.20
CA PRO A 84 6.78 -4.68 0.00
C PRO A 84 7.22 -4.15 -1.37
N LEU A 85 8.33 -3.40 -1.40
CA LEU A 85 8.88 -2.74 -2.59
C LEU A 85 9.13 -3.72 -3.76
N GLN A 86 9.48 -4.97 -3.45
CA GLN A 86 9.66 -6.03 -4.45
C GLN A 86 8.43 -6.23 -5.35
N ARG A 87 7.22 -5.86 -4.92
CA ARG A 87 6.01 -5.89 -5.75
C ARG A 87 6.08 -4.95 -6.96
N PHE A 88 6.94 -3.93 -6.89
CA PHE A 88 7.14 -2.91 -7.90
C PHE A 88 8.45 -3.09 -8.69
N LEU A 89 9.27 -4.10 -8.34
CA LEU A 89 10.47 -4.47 -9.08
C LEU A 89 10.16 -5.55 -10.13
N PRO A 90 10.93 -5.61 -11.23
CA PRO A 90 10.86 -6.74 -12.15
C PRO A 90 11.09 -8.04 -11.39
N ARG A 91 10.26 -9.04 -11.67
CA ARG A 91 10.44 -10.35 -11.05
C ARG A 91 11.69 -11.03 -11.61
N PRO A 92 12.45 -11.75 -10.78
CA PRO A 92 13.47 -12.66 -11.27
C PRO A 92 12.84 -13.64 -12.27
N PRO A 93 13.56 -14.00 -13.36
CA PRO A 93 13.10 -15.02 -14.28
C PRO A 93 12.77 -16.33 -13.53
N GLY A 94 11.54 -16.83 -13.68
CA GLY A 94 11.10 -18.12 -13.10
C GLY A 94 10.22 -18.03 -11.85
N GLU A 95 10.02 -16.86 -11.24
CA GLU A 95 9.20 -16.73 -10.04
C GLU A 95 7.69 -16.61 -10.38
N LYS A 96 6.93 -17.70 -10.20
CA LYS A 96 5.47 -17.71 -10.36
C LYS A 96 4.84 -16.81 -9.28
N GLY A 97 4.08 -15.80 -9.70
CA GLY A 97 3.55 -14.77 -8.82
C GLY A 97 2.64 -15.27 -7.71
N VAL A 98 2.68 -14.58 -6.56
CA VAL A 98 1.67 -14.71 -5.51
C VAL A 98 0.28 -14.41 -6.11
N PRO A 99 -0.73 -15.29 -5.92
CA PRO A 99 -2.06 -15.08 -6.46
C PRO A 99 -2.61 -13.73 -5.97
N ARG A 100 -3.00 -12.85 -6.91
CA ARG A 100 -3.83 -11.69 -6.60
C ARG A 100 -5.16 -12.24 -6.07
N GLY A 101 -5.52 -11.85 -4.85
CA GLY A 101 -6.51 -12.52 -4.01
C GLY A 101 -7.81 -12.93 -4.69
N GLY A 102 -8.25 -14.14 -4.32
CA GLY A 102 -9.52 -14.74 -4.70
C GLY A 102 -9.71 -16.03 -3.92
N GLY A 103 -9.75 -15.93 -2.59
CA GLY A 103 -10.22 -17.04 -1.77
C GLY A 103 -11.70 -17.26 -2.07
N ARG A 104 -12.03 -18.28 -2.85
CA ARG A 104 -13.40 -18.81 -2.93
C ARG A 104 -13.37 -20.32 -3.11
N GLY A 105 -13.69 -21.00 -2.01
CA GLY A 105 -14.41 -22.26 -2.04
C GLY A 105 -13.55 -23.51 -2.03
N GLY A 106 -13.32 -24.05 -0.82
CA GLY A 106 -13.08 -25.47 -0.67
C GLY A 106 -14.25 -26.32 -1.17
N ARG A 107 -13.91 -27.54 -1.58
CA ARG A 107 -14.70 -28.79 -1.60
C ARG A 107 -13.70 -29.83 -2.14
N GLY A 108 -13.11 -30.71 -1.35
CA GLY A 108 -13.82 -31.55 -0.40
C GLY A 108 -14.84 -32.40 -1.16
N GLY A 109 -14.40 -33.54 -1.71
CA GLY A 109 -15.27 -34.44 -2.45
C GLY A 109 -14.52 -35.63 -3.02
N GLY A 110 -14.19 -36.60 -2.18
CA GLY A 110 -13.78 -37.93 -2.64
C GLY A 110 -14.92 -38.66 -3.37
N ARG A 111 -14.54 -39.62 -4.22
CA ARG A 111 -15.25 -40.79 -4.79
C ARG A 111 -14.58 -41.07 -6.15
N GLY A 112 -13.86 -42.16 -6.37
CA GLY A 112 -14.28 -43.53 -6.10
C GLY A 112 -15.22 -44.00 -7.21
N GLY A 113 -14.70 -44.81 -8.14
CA GLY A 113 -15.43 -45.45 -9.25
C GLY A 113 -14.64 -45.31 -10.55
N GLY A 114 -14.09 -46.34 -11.19
CA GLY A 114 -14.52 -47.73 -11.28
C GLY A 114 -14.85 -48.03 -12.74
N ARG A 115 -13.95 -48.75 -13.43
CA ARG A 115 -14.13 -49.59 -14.63
C ARG A 115 -14.89 -49.00 -15.85
N GLY A 116 -14.21 -48.97 -17.00
CA GLY A 116 -14.84 -48.87 -18.31
C GLY A 116 -13.89 -49.23 -19.46
N LYS A 117 -13.87 -50.51 -19.80
CA LYS A 117 -13.15 -51.13 -20.93
C LYS A 117 -13.71 -50.59 -22.26
N VAL A 118 -12.88 -50.32 -23.28
CA VAL A 118 -13.34 -50.10 -24.66
C VAL A 118 -12.48 -50.95 -25.60
N PRO A 119 -13.04 -51.78 -26.48
CA PRO A 119 -12.27 -52.71 -27.31
C PRO A 119 -11.84 -52.06 -28.62
N ARG A 120 -10.62 -52.38 -29.07
CA ARG A 120 -10.29 -52.69 -30.47
C ARG A 120 -9.21 -53.77 -30.46
#